data_AF-A0A1V5C6G8-F1
#
_entry.id   AF-A0A1V5C6G8-F1
#
_cell.length_a   1.000
_cell.length_b   1.000
_cell.length_c   1.000
_cell.angle_alpha   90.00
_cell.angle_beta   90.00
_cell.angle_gamma   90.00
#
_symmetry.space_group_name_H-M   'P 1'
#
loop_
_entity.id
_entity.type
_entity.pdbx_description
1 polymer ?
#
loop_
_entity_poly.entity_id
_entity_poly.type
_entity_poly.pdbx_seq_one_letter_code
_entity_poly.pdbx_strand_id
1 'polypeptide(L)'
;MKRIMDNHQGLVLVTGATGQGKSTTLAALIDYVNTNRAHHILAVEDPIEFIHPLKRCAVNQRQLGRDTLTYANALRAALREDPDVIVVGELRDLETISLAISAAETGHLVLGTLATSSAPKTVDRIIDSFPAEEQSQIRAMLGESLKAVITQRLIPRADFTAMALAVEILIGTLPMATLIRDGKVFQIPSMMQMGKAVGMQIMDESIMLLYQTGAISAQEAYLNANNKAPFKPLMERENQTRKPLGQHMQGAR
;
A
#
# COMPACT_ATOMS: atom_id res chain seq x y z
N MET A 1 -0.03 11.24 -3.07
CA MET A 1 -0.13 10.47 -4.34
C MET A 1 0.52 11.18 -5.52
N LYS A 2 0.04 12.33 -6.00
CA LYS A 2 0.62 13.01 -7.19
C LYS A 2 2.15 13.15 -7.13
N ARG A 3 2.66 13.75 -6.05
CA ARG A 3 4.10 13.90 -5.81
C ARG A 3 4.91 12.58 -5.78
N ILE A 4 4.28 11.46 -5.39
CA ILE A 4 4.93 10.14 -5.43
C ILE A 4 5.06 9.67 -6.88
N MET A 5 3.99 9.86 -7.65
CA MET A 5 3.95 9.50 -9.07
C MET A 5 4.73 10.45 -9.97
N ASP A 6 5.15 11.60 -9.44
CA ASP A 6 6.02 12.55 -10.13
C ASP A 6 7.50 12.10 -10.15
N ASN A 7 7.88 11.03 -9.42
CA ASN A 7 9.21 10.44 -9.52
C ASN A 7 9.46 9.86 -10.94
N HIS A 8 10.70 9.98 -11.42
CA HIS A 8 11.12 9.35 -12.67
C HIS A 8 11.43 7.86 -12.48
N GLN A 9 11.94 7.49 -11.31
CA GLN A 9 12.31 6.12 -10.97
C GLN A 9 12.02 5.79 -9.50
N GLY A 10 12.06 4.50 -9.18
CA GLY A 10 11.94 3.98 -7.83
C GLY A 10 10.74 3.07 -7.65
N LEU A 11 10.59 2.54 -6.43
CA LEU A 11 9.61 1.53 -6.10
C LEU A 11 8.43 2.14 -5.32
N VAL A 12 7.21 1.94 -5.81
CA VAL A 12 5.96 2.32 -5.13
C VAL A 12 5.13 1.06 -4.91
N LEU A 13 4.79 0.80 -3.65
CA LEU A 13 4.08 -0.42 -3.28
C LEU A 13 2.69 -0.09 -2.75
N VAL A 14 1.68 -0.78 -3.27
CA VAL A 14 0.32 -0.78 -2.72
C VAL A 14 0.10 -2.11 -2.00
N THR A 15 -0.20 -2.06 -0.71
CA THR A 15 -0.25 -3.25 0.13
C THR A 15 -1.55 -3.33 0.92
N GLY A 16 -1.84 -4.52 1.45
CA GLY A 16 -3.08 -4.85 2.13
C GLY A 16 -3.48 -6.30 1.84
N ALA A 17 -4.39 -6.82 2.66
CA ALA A 17 -4.97 -8.15 2.44
C ALA A 17 -5.73 -8.24 1.09
N THR A 18 -6.12 -9.45 0.69
CA THR A 18 -7.00 -9.67 -0.46
C THR A 18 -8.31 -8.90 -0.28
N GLY A 19 -8.83 -8.31 -1.36
CA GLY A 19 -10.08 -7.55 -1.32
C GLY A 19 -9.97 -6.13 -0.73
N GLN A 20 -8.77 -5.64 -0.38
CA GLN A 20 -8.60 -4.31 0.21
C GLN A 20 -8.41 -3.15 -0.80
N GLY A 21 -8.77 -3.36 -2.07
CA GLY A 21 -8.73 -2.30 -3.09
C GLY A 21 -7.36 -2.00 -3.69
N LYS A 22 -6.37 -2.90 -3.52
CA LYS A 22 -5.01 -2.73 -4.06
C LYS A 22 -5.01 -2.52 -5.57
N SER A 23 -5.64 -3.42 -6.32
CA SER A 23 -5.71 -3.38 -7.79
C SER A 23 -6.41 -2.11 -8.28
N THR A 24 -7.49 -1.67 -7.61
CA THR A 24 -8.17 -0.40 -7.91
C THR A 24 -7.26 0.81 -7.72
N THR A 25 -6.47 0.81 -6.66
CA THR A 25 -5.52 1.89 -6.39
C THR A 25 -4.37 1.87 -7.39
N LEU A 26 -3.83 0.69 -7.69
CA LEU A 26 -2.80 0.51 -8.71
C LEU A 26 -3.29 1.01 -10.08
N ALA A 27 -4.51 0.64 -10.48
CA ALA A 27 -5.14 1.12 -11.70
C ALA A 27 -5.28 2.65 -11.72
N ALA A 28 -5.65 3.28 -10.60
CA ALA A 28 -5.71 4.73 -10.49
C ALA A 28 -4.32 5.41 -10.61
N LEU A 29 -3.26 4.78 -10.08
CA LEU A 29 -1.89 5.27 -10.24
C LEU A 29 -1.41 5.16 -11.68
N ILE A 30 -1.71 4.04 -12.36
CA ILE A 30 -1.42 3.85 -13.78
C ILE A 30 -2.17 4.88 -14.63
N ASP A 31 -3.45 5.08 -14.35
CA ASP A 31 -4.27 6.06 -15.07
C ASP A 31 -3.76 7.50 -14.89
N TYR A 32 -3.26 7.83 -13.69
CA TYR A 32 -2.59 9.11 -13.45
C TYR A 32 -1.35 9.27 -14.34
N VAL A 33 -0.48 8.26 -14.44
CA VAL A 33 0.70 8.31 -15.33
C VAL A 33 0.24 8.45 -16.79
N ASN A 34 -0.67 7.59 -17.25
CA ASN A 34 -1.19 7.57 -18.61
C ASN A 34 -1.87 8.89 -19.03
N THR A 35 -2.42 9.62 -18.08
CA THR A 35 -3.07 10.92 -18.33
C THR A 35 -2.07 12.08 -18.34
N ASN A 36 -0.95 11.99 -17.61
CA ASN A 36 -0.07 13.13 -17.35
C ASN A 36 1.30 13.04 -18.03
N ARG A 37 1.69 11.87 -18.53
CA ARG A 37 3.02 11.62 -19.12
C ARG A 37 2.93 10.98 -20.50
N ALA A 38 3.98 11.14 -21.30
CA ALA A 38 4.13 10.47 -22.58
C ALA A 38 5.18 9.35 -22.43
N HIS A 39 4.80 8.29 -21.72
CA HIS A 39 5.68 7.20 -21.30
C HIS A 39 5.21 5.86 -21.89
N HIS A 40 6.09 4.86 -21.90
CA HIS A 40 5.76 3.47 -22.09
C HIS A 40 5.50 2.80 -20.73
N ILE A 41 4.29 2.28 -20.55
CA ILE A 41 3.87 1.51 -19.37
C ILE A 41 3.74 0.05 -19.77
N LEU A 42 4.45 -0.84 -19.06
CA LEU A 42 4.32 -2.27 -19.21
C LEU A 42 3.80 -2.87 -17.90
N ALA A 43 2.62 -3.48 -17.95
CA ALA A 43 1.98 -4.12 -16.81
C ALA A 43 1.92 -5.63 -16.95
N VAL A 44 2.23 -6.33 -15.86
CA VAL A 44 2.13 -7.79 -15.77
C VAL A 44 1.15 -8.10 -14.64
N GLU A 45 0.08 -8.83 -14.94
CA GLU A 45 -1.06 -9.08 -14.02
C GLU A 45 -1.55 -10.53 -14.08
N ASP A 46 -2.29 -10.98 -13.06
CA ASP A 46 -2.84 -12.34 -12.95
C ASP A 46 -4.20 -12.36 -12.20
N PRO A 47 -5.35 -12.26 -12.89
CA PRO A 47 -5.52 -11.84 -14.28
C PRO A 47 -5.48 -10.31 -14.42
N ILE A 48 -5.63 -9.79 -15.64
CA ILE A 48 -5.84 -8.35 -15.85
C ILE A 48 -7.22 -7.96 -15.29
N GLU A 49 -7.24 -7.06 -14.29
CA GLU A 49 -8.48 -6.62 -13.64
C GLU A 49 -9.09 -5.36 -14.29
N PHE A 50 -8.23 -4.44 -14.76
CA PHE A 50 -8.63 -3.17 -15.34
C PHE A 50 -7.98 -2.99 -16.71
N ILE A 51 -8.77 -2.64 -17.72
CA ILE A 51 -8.24 -2.27 -19.04
C ILE A 51 -7.90 -0.78 -19.04
N HIS A 52 -6.66 -0.46 -19.36
CA HIS A 52 -6.17 0.91 -19.46
C HIS A 52 -6.26 1.40 -20.91
N PRO A 53 -7.22 2.28 -21.26
CA PRO A 53 -7.31 2.79 -22.62
C PRO A 53 -6.10 3.68 -22.95
N LEU A 54 -5.75 3.73 -24.23
CA LEU A 54 -4.71 4.63 -24.72
C LEU A 54 -5.07 6.08 -24.42
N LYS A 55 -4.17 6.82 -23.75
CA LYS A 55 -4.26 8.26 -23.56
C LYS A 55 -2.96 8.91 -24.07
N ARG A 56 -2.05 9.30 -23.18
CA ARG A 56 -0.75 9.85 -23.56
C ARG A 56 0.36 8.81 -23.50
N CYS A 57 0.18 7.74 -22.73
CA CYS A 57 1.12 6.62 -22.68
C CYS A 57 0.76 5.54 -23.71
N ALA A 58 1.79 4.82 -24.15
CA ALA A 58 1.63 3.47 -24.68
C ALA A 58 1.50 2.53 -23.48
N VAL A 59 0.40 1.77 -23.39
CA VAL A 59 0.15 0.85 -22.27
C VAL A 59 0.05 -0.58 -22.80
N ASN A 60 0.99 -1.43 -22.39
CA ASN A 60 1.04 -2.84 -22.73
C ASN A 60 0.73 -3.67 -21.49
N GLN A 61 -0.39 -4.39 -21.49
CA GLN A 61 -0.78 -5.27 -20.39
C GLN A 61 -0.54 -6.73 -20.79
N ARG A 62 0.13 -7.50 -19.92
CA ARG A 62 0.42 -8.92 -20.06
C ARG A 62 -0.25 -9.70 -18.96
N GLN A 63 -1.06 -10.66 -19.32
CA GLN A 63 -1.67 -11.59 -18.39
C GLN A 63 -0.80 -12.84 -18.23
N LEU A 64 -0.56 -13.24 -16.97
CA LEU A 64 0.07 -14.50 -16.64
C LEU A 64 -0.74 -15.69 -17.18
N GLY A 65 -0.04 -16.71 -17.69
CA GLY A 65 -0.65 -17.91 -18.28
C GLY A 65 -1.21 -17.72 -19.69
N ARG A 66 -1.35 -16.47 -20.17
CA ARG A 66 -1.82 -16.14 -21.52
C ARG A 66 -0.73 -15.50 -22.38
N ASP A 67 -0.15 -14.41 -21.90
CA ASP A 67 0.83 -13.60 -22.64
C ASP A 67 2.27 -13.86 -22.16
N THR A 68 2.42 -14.37 -20.93
CA THR A 68 3.71 -14.75 -20.33
C THR A 68 3.52 -15.90 -19.34
N LEU A 69 4.57 -16.68 -19.11
CA LEU A 69 4.53 -17.86 -18.22
C LEU A 69 4.76 -17.50 -16.75
N THR A 70 5.64 -16.55 -16.46
CA THR A 70 6.01 -16.14 -15.09
C THR A 70 6.18 -14.62 -15.01
N TYR A 71 5.99 -14.05 -13.82
CA TYR A 71 6.28 -12.64 -13.54
C TYR A 71 7.74 -12.29 -13.83
N ALA A 72 8.68 -13.11 -13.34
CA ALA A 72 10.10 -12.93 -13.59
C ALA A 72 10.46 -12.91 -15.08
N ASN A 73 9.88 -13.82 -15.89
CA ASN A 73 10.10 -13.81 -17.34
C ASN A 73 9.60 -12.51 -17.98
N ALA A 74 8.39 -12.10 -17.61
CA ALA A 74 7.79 -10.87 -18.12
C ALA A 74 8.61 -9.64 -17.75
N LEU A 75 9.15 -9.57 -16.53
CA LEU A 75 10.00 -8.49 -16.05
C LEU A 75 11.35 -8.44 -16.79
N ARG A 76 12.00 -9.58 -17.00
CA ARG A 76 13.26 -9.61 -17.78
C ARG A 76 13.07 -9.16 -19.22
N ALA A 77 11.96 -9.56 -19.84
CA ALA A 77 11.59 -9.08 -21.18
C ALA A 77 11.30 -7.58 -21.17
N ALA A 78 10.50 -7.11 -20.19
CA ALA A 78 10.14 -5.71 -20.04
C ALA A 78 11.37 -4.79 -20.00
N LEU A 79 12.43 -5.15 -19.28
CA LEU A 79 13.67 -4.36 -19.20
C LEU A 79 14.38 -4.12 -20.55
N ARG A 80 14.00 -4.84 -21.61
CA ARG A 80 14.54 -4.67 -22.98
C ARG A 80 13.56 -3.98 -23.93
N GLU A 81 12.38 -3.63 -23.45
CA GLU A 81 11.30 -3.03 -24.23
C GLU A 81 11.20 -1.52 -24.00
N ASP A 82 12.25 -0.92 -23.42
CA ASP A 82 12.33 0.50 -23.13
C ASP A 82 11.09 1.04 -22.36
N PRO A 83 10.62 0.40 -21.26
CA PRO A 83 9.52 0.92 -20.47
C PRO A 83 10.02 2.03 -19.56
N ASP A 84 9.23 3.09 -19.38
CA ASP A 84 9.49 4.07 -18.31
C ASP A 84 8.85 3.61 -16.99
N VAL A 85 7.73 2.89 -17.07
CA VAL A 85 6.96 2.41 -15.93
C VAL A 85 6.70 0.91 -16.05
N ILE A 86 7.07 0.17 -15.01
CA ILE A 86 6.84 -1.26 -14.91
C ILE A 86 5.83 -1.51 -13.80
N VAL A 87 4.77 -2.23 -14.10
CA VAL A 87 3.73 -2.61 -13.14
C VAL A 87 3.78 -4.11 -12.91
N VAL A 88 3.89 -4.51 -11.65
CA VAL A 88 3.89 -5.92 -11.23
C VAL A 88 2.68 -6.17 -10.34
N GLY A 89 1.72 -6.93 -10.85
CA GLY A 89 0.46 -7.22 -10.17
C GLY A 89 0.65 -7.70 -8.73
N GLU A 90 1.60 -8.61 -8.49
CA GLU A 90 1.98 -9.01 -7.14
C GLU A 90 3.46 -9.45 -7.05
N LEU A 91 4.16 -8.96 -6.02
CA LEU A 91 5.53 -9.35 -5.71
C LEU A 91 5.52 -10.55 -4.75
N ARG A 92 5.46 -11.77 -5.31
CA ARG A 92 5.31 -13.02 -4.53
C ARG A 92 6.62 -13.72 -4.23
N ASP A 93 7.44 -13.94 -5.26
CA ASP A 93 8.68 -14.71 -5.17
C ASP A 93 9.93 -13.82 -5.17
N LEU A 94 11.03 -14.39 -4.64
CA LEU A 94 12.35 -13.75 -4.53
C LEU A 94 12.80 -13.14 -5.86
N GLU A 95 12.66 -13.89 -6.95
CA GLU A 95 13.17 -13.48 -8.25
C GLU A 95 12.43 -12.24 -8.78
N THR A 96 11.11 -12.24 -8.67
CA THR A 96 10.26 -11.10 -9.05
C THR A 96 10.56 -9.88 -8.19
N ILE A 97 10.74 -10.05 -6.87
CA ILE A 97 11.12 -8.95 -5.96
C ILE A 97 12.50 -8.38 -6.34
N SER A 98 13.48 -9.24 -6.58
CA SER A 98 14.85 -8.85 -6.95
C SER A 98 14.88 -8.04 -8.26
N LEU A 99 14.15 -8.51 -9.28
CA LEU A 99 14.04 -7.79 -10.56
C LEU A 99 13.34 -6.44 -10.40
N ALA A 100 12.29 -6.36 -9.57
CA ALA A 100 11.57 -5.12 -9.31
C ALA A 100 12.44 -4.07 -8.61
N ILE A 101 13.22 -4.47 -7.59
CA ILE A 101 14.16 -3.57 -6.89
C ILE A 101 15.26 -3.11 -7.87
N SER A 102 15.83 -4.04 -8.64
CA SER A 102 16.88 -3.72 -9.61
C SER A 102 16.39 -2.76 -10.69
N ALA A 103 15.18 -2.97 -11.23
CA ALA A 103 14.57 -2.06 -12.20
C ALA A 103 14.33 -0.66 -11.60
N ALA A 104 13.85 -0.61 -10.36
CA ALA A 104 13.59 0.64 -9.64
C ALA A 104 14.87 1.45 -9.36
N GLU A 105 15.98 0.77 -9.12
CA GLU A 105 17.30 1.37 -8.95
C GLU A 105 17.89 1.85 -10.29
N THR A 106 17.71 1.06 -11.36
CA THR A 106 18.29 1.30 -12.69
C THR A 106 17.49 2.26 -13.59
N GLY A 107 16.59 3.07 -13.01
CA GLY A 107 15.95 4.18 -13.73
C GLY A 107 14.47 4.01 -14.06
N HIS A 108 13.83 2.93 -13.64
CA HIS A 108 12.41 2.68 -13.92
C HIS A 108 11.53 3.09 -12.74
N LEU A 109 10.33 3.59 -13.01
CA LEU A 109 9.30 3.69 -11.97
C LEU A 109 8.57 2.33 -11.88
N VAL A 110 8.73 1.65 -10.77
CA VAL A 110 8.13 0.33 -10.54
C VAL A 110 6.96 0.45 -9.60
N LEU A 111 5.79 0.02 -10.04
CA LEU A 111 4.58 -0.09 -9.22
C LEU A 111 4.31 -1.57 -8.92
N GLY A 112 4.09 -1.90 -7.66
CA GLY A 112 3.83 -3.29 -7.28
C GLY A 112 2.83 -3.44 -6.14
N THR A 113 2.35 -4.67 -5.95
CA THR A 113 1.53 -5.00 -4.77
C THR A 113 2.12 -6.11 -3.92
N LEU A 114 1.88 -6.06 -2.61
CA LEU A 114 2.18 -7.14 -1.66
C LEU A 114 1.01 -7.36 -0.70
N ALA A 115 0.86 -8.60 -0.25
CA ALA A 115 -0.08 -8.98 0.81
C ALA A 115 0.53 -8.80 2.21
N THR A 116 0.77 -7.55 2.61
CA THR A 116 1.24 -7.16 3.95
C THR A 116 0.25 -6.24 4.65
N SER A 117 0.30 -6.18 5.98
CA SER A 117 -0.69 -5.46 6.81
C SER A 117 -0.21 -4.09 7.31
N SER A 118 1.04 -3.72 7.05
CA SER A 118 1.61 -2.42 7.37
C SER A 118 2.85 -2.12 6.51
N ALA A 119 3.26 -0.86 6.46
CA ALA A 119 4.45 -0.42 5.75
C ALA A 119 5.75 -1.00 6.35
N PRO A 120 5.99 -1.00 7.68
CA PRO A 120 7.16 -1.69 8.26
C PRO A 120 7.22 -3.17 7.89
N LYS A 121 6.10 -3.90 8.00
CA LYS A 121 6.04 -5.33 7.61
C LYS A 121 6.28 -5.55 6.13
N THR A 122 5.96 -4.58 5.28
CA THR A 122 6.27 -4.65 3.85
C THR A 122 7.76 -4.60 3.62
N VAL A 123 8.46 -3.71 4.32
CA VAL A 123 9.92 -3.60 4.28
C VAL A 123 10.56 -4.88 4.80
N ASP A 124 10.15 -5.37 5.98
CA ASP A 124 10.65 -6.63 6.55
C ASP A 124 10.43 -7.80 5.59
N ARG A 125 9.20 -7.97 5.06
CA ARG A 125 8.90 -9.07 4.13
C ARG A 125 9.76 -9.07 2.88
N ILE A 126 10.05 -7.90 2.32
CA ILE A 126 10.94 -7.79 1.16
C ILE A 126 12.34 -8.25 1.54
N ILE A 127 12.89 -7.78 2.66
CA ILE A 127 14.26 -8.13 3.11
C ILE A 127 14.34 -9.61 3.47
N ASP A 128 13.38 -10.12 4.25
CA ASP A 128 13.32 -11.50 4.75
C ASP A 128 13.08 -12.54 3.64
N SER A 129 12.70 -12.09 2.44
CA SER A 129 12.61 -12.99 1.28
C SER A 129 13.99 -13.44 0.81
N PHE A 130 15.06 -12.69 1.12
CA PHE A 130 16.43 -12.95 0.66
C PHE A 130 17.26 -13.73 1.71
N PRO A 131 18.24 -14.53 1.25
CA PRO A 131 19.26 -15.14 2.12
C PRO A 131 19.99 -14.10 2.98
N ALA A 132 20.39 -14.48 4.20
CA ALA A 132 20.96 -13.58 5.20
C ALA A 132 22.19 -12.80 4.69
N GLU A 133 23.01 -13.44 3.87
CA GLU A 133 24.19 -12.88 3.21
C GLU A 133 23.87 -11.76 2.21
N GLU A 134 22.69 -11.78 1.58
CA GLU A 134 22.25 -10.78 0.60
C GLU A 134 21.45 -9.64 1.25
N GLN A 135 20.88 -9.86 2.43
CA GLN A 135 19.98 -8.88 3.06
C GLN A 135 20.61 -7.49 3.27
N SER A 136 21.92 -7.42 3.53
CA SER A 136 22.61 -6.13 3.67
C SER A 136 22.59 -5.31 2.38
N GLN A 137 22.87 -5.97 1.25
CA GLN A 137 22.81 -5.35 -0.06
C GLN A 137 21.38 -4.94 -0.41
N ILE A 138 20.41 -5.83 -0.17
CA ILE A 138 18.99 -5.54 -0.45
C ILE A 138 18.47 -4.39 0.40
N ARG A 139 18.87 -4.25 1.66
CA ARG A 139 18.53 -3.09 2.49
C ARG A 139 19.05 -1.78 1.88
N ALA A 140 20.27 -1.78 1.35
CA ALA A 140 20.83 -0.60 0.68
C ALA A 140 20.03 -0.24 -0.58
N MET A 141 19.83 -1.22 -1.49
CA MET A 141 19.07 -1.03 -2.74
C MET A 141 17.63 -0.61 -2.48
N LEU A 142 16.94 -1.25 -1.52
CA LEU A 142 15.57 -0.92 -1.14
C LEU A 142 15.49 0.47 -0.51
N GLY A 143 16.43 0.83 0.36
CA GLY A 143 16.45 2.16 0.99
C GLY A 143 16.54 3.29 -0.04
N GLU A 144 17.28 3.11 -1.12
CA GLU A 144 17.48 4.12 -2.18
C GLU A 144 16.34 4.14 -3.21
N SER A 145 15.82 2.97 -3.56
CA SER A 145 14.78 2.82 -4.57
C SER A 145 13.36 3.09 -4.03
N LEU A 146 13.06 2.75 -2.77
CA LEU A 146 11.70 2.88 -2.21
C LEU A 146 11.24 4.34 -2.17
N LYS A 147 10.12 4.64 -2.85
CA LYS A 147 9.49 5.97 -2.85
C LYS A 147 8.27 6.04 -1.96
N ALA A 148 7.47 4.98 -1.92
CA ALA A 148 6.34 4.90 -0.99
C ALA A 148 5.85 3.48 -0.75
N VAL A 149 5.25 3.26 0.42
CA VAL A 149 4.39 2.11 0.71
C VAL A 149 3.02 2.63 1.14
N ILE A 150 1.97 2.18 0.47
CA ILE A 150 0.57 2.57 0.69
C ILE A 150 -0.17 1.33 1.16
N THR A 151 -0.38 1.19 2.45
CA THR A 151 -1.12 0.06 3.02
C THR A 151 -2.60 0.41 3.18
N GLN A 152 -3.47 -0.47 2.69
CA GLN A 152 -4.91 -0.21 2.58
C GLN A 152 -5.75 -1.13 3.46
N ARG A 153 -6.84 -0.59 3.98
CA ARG A 153 -7.89 -1.32 4.69
C ARG A 153 -9.25 -0.71 4.35
N LEU A 154 -10.12 -1.49 3.74
CA LEU A 154 -11.54 -1.19 3.55
C LEU A 154 -12.28 -1.59 4.83
N ILE A 155 -13.00 -0.62 5.39
CA ILE A 155 -13.77 -0.75 6.62
C ILE A 155 -15.24 -0.46 6.27
N PRO A 156 -16.22 -1.27 6.70
CA PRO A 156 -17.63 -0.97 6.47
C PRO A 156 -17.99 0.42 6.99
N ARG A 157 -18.72 1.20 6.18
CA ARG A 157 -19.24 2.49 6.64
C ARG A 157 -20.29 2.30 7.73
N ALA A 158 -20.46 3.33 8.57
CA ALA A 158 -21.44 3.31 9.66
C ALA A 158 -22.90 3.09 9.18
N ASP A 159 -23.19 3.48 7.94
CA ASP A 159 -24.49 3.32 7.28
C ASP A 159 -24.63 2.03 6.47
N PHE A 160 -23.57 1.20 6.41
CA PHE A 160 -23.48 -0.04 5.64
C PHE A 160 -23.75 0.10 4.13
N THR A 161 -23.68 1.31 3.56
CA THR A 161 -23.96 1.54 2.13
C THR A 161 -22.74 1.32 1.23
N ALA A 162 -21.54 1.43 1.81
CA ALA A 162 -20.27 1.28 1.10
C ALA A 162 -19.12 0.96 2.07
N MET A 163 -17.92 0.84 1.52
CA MET A 163 -16.68 0.74 2.30
C MET A 163 -16.00 2.11 2.41
N ALA A 164 -15.39 2.38 3.56
CA ALA A 164 -14.47 3.49 3.78
C ALA A 164 -13.02 2.98 3.67
N LEU A 165 -12.17 3.73 2.98
CA LEU A 165 -10.76 3.38 2.81
C LEU A 165 -9.90 4.05 3.89
N ALA A 166 -9.33 3.25 4.79
CA ALA A 166 -8.24 3.67 5.67
C ALA A 166 -6.89 3.39 4.98
N VAL A 167 -5.96 4.34 5.07
CA VAL A 167 -4.63 4.25 4.46
C VAL A 167 -3.52 4.57 5.46
N GLU A 168 -2.49 3.75 5.42
CA GLU A 168 -1.19 4.03 6.01
C GLU A 168 -0.20 4.32 4.89
N ILE A 169 0.55 5.42 5.01
CA ILE A 169 1.44 5.92 3.96
C ILE A 169 2.82 6.13 4.54
N LEU A 170 3.78 5.33 4.08
CA LEU A 170 5.21 5.54 4.29
C LEU A 170 5.79 6.21 3.05
N ILE A 171 6.61 7.25 3.25
CA ILE A 171 7.33 7.95 2.19
C ILE A 171 8.82 7.65 2.30
N GLY A 172 9.47 7.31 1.18
CA GLY A 172 10.89 7.05 1.09
C GLY A 172 11.72 8.33 1.13
N THR A 173 11.94 8.87 2.32
CA THR A 173 12.82 10.03 2.56
C THR A 173 14.25 9.57 2.85
N LEU A 174 15.23 10.48 2.81
CA LEU A 174 16.61 10.16 3.17
C LEU A 174 16.74 9.54 4.58
N PRO A 175 16.08 10.07 5.64
CA PRO A 175 16.08 9.40 6.94
C PRO A 175 15.45 8.00 6.92
N MET A 176 14.40 7.79 6.12
CA MET A 176 13.78 6.47 5.96
C MET A 176 14.74 5.49 5.30
N ALA A 177 15.43 5.92 4.24
CA ALA A 177 16.45 5.13 3.56
C ALA A 177 17.56 4.69 4.53
N THR A 178 18.02 5.59 5.41
CA THR A 178 19.00 5.26 6.45
C THR A 178 18.47 4.22 7.44
N LEU A 179 17.23 4.33 7.92
CA LEU A 179 16.65 3.33 8.81
C LEU A 179 16.57 1.94 8.16
N ILE A 180 16.19 1.88 6.88
CA ILE A 180 16.14 0.63 6.12
C ILE A 180 17.55 0.06 5.96
N ARG A 181 18.52 0.86 5.52
CA ARG A 181 19.91 0.45 5.34
C ARG A 181 20.53 -0.11 6.63
N ASP A 182 20.30 0.57 7.75
CA ASP A 182 20.81 0.20 9.07
C ASP A 182 20.07 -0.99 9.72
N GLY A 183 19.02 -1.53 9.09
CA GLY A 183 18.21 -2.61 9.66
C GLY A 183 17.36 -2.16 10.86
N LYS A 184 17.08 -0.86 11.00
CA LYS A 184 16.31 -0.27 12.10
C LYS A 184 14.82 -0.16 11.76
N VAL A 185 14.25 -1.20 11.15
CA VAL A 185 12.84 -1.22 10.70
C VAL A 185 11.86 -0.99 11.86
N PHE A 186 12.20 -1.42 13.07
CA PHE A 186 11.42 -1.17 14.28
C PHE A 186 11.23 0.33 14.62
N GLN A 187 12.06 1.22 14.09
CA GLN A 187 11.93 2.68 14.29
C GLN A 187 11.04 3.36 13.24
N ILE A 188 10.67 2.66 12.16
CA ILE A 188 9.81 3.20 11.09
C ILE A 188 8.48 3.76 11.63
N PRO A 189 7.75 3.10 12.55
CA PRO A 189 6.49 3.64 13.08
C PRO A 189 6.65 5.04 13.69
N SER A 190 7.68 5.25 14.50
CA SER A 190 7.97 6.56 15.11
C SER A 190 8.35 7.60 14.06
N MET A 191 9.14 7.21 13.05
CA MET A 191 9.48 8.08 11.93
C MET A 191 8.23 8.51 11.13
N MET A 192 7.30 7.58 10.90
CA MET A 192 6.04 7.87 10.23
C MET A 192 5.16 8.84 11.02
N GLN A 193 5.09 8.69 12.34
CA GLN A 193 4.37 9.63 13.21
C GLN A 193 4.93 11.06 13.12
N MET A 194 6.26 11.21 13.05
CA MET A 194 6.93 12.50 12.87
C MET A 194 6.84 13.03 11.43
N GLY A 195 6.65 12.15 10.46
CA GLY A 195 6.66 12.44 9.02
C GLY A 195 5.36 13.02 8.44
N LYS A 196 4.39 13.44 9.26
CA LYS A 196 3.11 14.00 8.78
C LYS A 196 3.29 15.17 7.81
N ALA A 197 4.24 16.06 8.09
CA ALA A 197 4.52 17.23 7.26
C ALA A 197 4.95 16.88 5.83
N VAL A 198 5.51 15.67 5.61
CA VAL A 198 5.88 15.18 4.28
C VAL A 198 4.85 14.20 3.70
N GLY A 199 3.69 14.07 4.34
CA GLY A 199 2.57 13.26 3.87
C GLY A 199 2.59 11.80 4.35
N MET A 200 3.39 11.47 5.37
CA MET A 200 3.25 10.18 6.04
C MET A 200 1.99 10.13 6.90
N GLN A 201 1.43 8.94 7.05
CA GLN A 201 0.22 8.71 7.84
C GLN A 201 0.27 7.29 8.40
N ILE A 202 0.04 7.12 9.71
CA ILE A 202 -0.09 5.78 10.30
C ILE A 202 -1.54 5.29 10.22
N MET A 203 -1.75 3.97 10.18
CA MET A 203 -3.09 3.38 9.99
C MET A 203 -4.11 3.87 11.03
N ASP A 204 -3.74 3.90 12.31
CA ASP A 204 -4.67 4.27 13.39
C ASP A 204 -5.13 5.72 13.29
N GLU A 205 -4.30 6.62 12.76
CA GLU A 205 -4.71 8.00 12.50
C GLU A 205 -5.72 8.09 11.36
N SER A 206 -5.54 7.28 10.32
CA SER A 206 -6.52 7.16 9.25
C SER A 206 -7.87 6.67 9.76
N ILE A 207 -7.85 5.65 10.63
CA ILE A 207 -9.07 5.07 11.21
C ILE A 207 -9.74 6.07 12.15
N MET A 208 -8.96 6.78 12.97
CA MET A 208 -9.48 7.83 13.84
C MET A 208 -10.14 8.95 13.02
N LEU A 209 -9.55 9.37 11.90
CA LEU A 209 -10.14 10.37 11.02
C LEU A 209 -11.47 9.89 10.41
N LEU A 210 -11.54 8.63 9.96
CA LEU A 210 -12.79 8.05 9.44
C LEU A 210 -13.88 8.01 10.53
N TYR A 211 -13.53 7.71 11.77
CA TYR A 211 -14.47 7.77 12.88
C TYR A 211 -14.93 9.21 13.17
N GLN A 212 -13.99 10.16 13.27
CA GLN A 212 -14.29 11.56 13.56
C GLN A 212 -15.17 12.24 12.50
N THR A 213 -15.03 11.81 11.24
CA THR A 213 -15.88 12.28 10.12
C THR A 213 -17.22 11.55 10.02
N GLY A 214 -17.49 10.58 10.92
CA GLY A 214 -18.71 9.77 10.91
C GLY A 214 -18.77 8.73 9.80
N ALA A 215 -17.69 8.52 9.06
CA ALA A 215 -17.65 7.55 7.96
C ALA A 215 -17.75 6.11 8.48
N ILE A 216 -17.18 5.81 9.65
CA ILE A 216 -17.24 4.49 10.30
C ILE A 216 -17.73 4.61 11.74
N SER A 217 -18.31 3.54 12.28
CA SER A 217 -18.75 3.49 13.68
C SER A 217 -17.58 3.36 14.65
N ALA A 218 -17.80 3.67 15.94
CA ALA A 218 -16.77 3.47 16.95
C ALA A 218 -16.40 1.98 17.11
N GLN A 219 -17.39 1.09 16.93
CA GLN A 219 -17.17 -0.36 16.90
C GLN A 219 -16.23 -0.77 15.77
N GLU A 220 -16.49 -0.31 14.55
CA GLU A 220 -15.62 -0.62 13.39
C GLU A 220 -14.22 -0.03 13.55
N ALA A 221 -14.12 1.20 14.07
CA ALA A 221 -12.83 1.81 14.38
C ALA A 221 -12.03 0.98 15.39
N TYR A 222 -12.66 0.52 16.48
CA TYR A 222 -12.03 -0.34 17.47
C TYR A 222 -11.59 -1.68 16.87
N LEU A 223 -12.45 -2.37 16.11
CA LEU A 223 -12.12 -3.67 15.52
C LEU A 223 -10.96 -3.58 14.53
N ASN A 224 -10.85 -2.47 13.83
CA ASN A 224 -9.84 -2.26 12.80
C ASN A 224 -8.59 -1.51 13.30
N ALA A 225 -8.53 -0.93 14.50
CA ALA A 225 -7.31 -0.27 14.97
C ALA A 225 -6.16 -1.27 15.26
N ASN A 226 -4.91 -0.88 15.01
CA ASN A 226 -3.73 -1.63 15.44
C ASN A 226 -3.52 -1.46 16.96
N ASN A 227 -3.55 -0.22 17.47
CA ASN A 227 -3.59 0.08 18.90
C ASN A 227 -5.05 0.29 19.35
N LYS A 228 -5.58 -0.66 20.13
CA LYS A 228 -6.97 -0.64 20.61
C LYS A 228 -7.24 0.42 21.69
N ALA A 229 -6.23 0.85 22.44
CA ALA A 229 -6.42 1.66 23.65
C ALA A 229 -7.14 3.01 23.40
N PRO A 230 -6.82 3.79 22.35
CA PRO A 230 -7.52 5.05 22.08
C PRO A 230 -8.96 4.88 21.62
N PHE A 231 -9.31 3.72 21.04
CA PHE A 231 -10.62 3.47 20.43
C PHE A 231 -11.61 2.82 21.40
N LYS A 232 -11.12 2.11 22.41
CA LYS A 232 -11.97 1.41 23.39
C LYS A 232 -12.98 2.33 24.09
N PRO A 233 -12.60 3.51 24.62
CA PRO A 233 -13.56 4.41 25.27
C PRO A 233 -14.62 4.96 24.30
N LEU A 234 -14.27 5.12 23.01
CA LEU A 234 -15.20 5.59 21.98
C LEU A 234 -16.28 4.55 21.72
N MET A 235 -15.88 3.28 21.57
CA MET A 235 -16.78 2.15 21.39
C MET A 235 -17.70 1.96 22.62
N GLU A 236 -17.16 2.07 23.83
CA GLU A 236 -17.95 1.94 25.06
C GLU A 236 -19.01 3.04 25.18
N ARG A 237 -18.67 4.30 24.83
CA ARG A 237 -19.62 5.41 24.81
C ARG A 237 -20.72 5.20 23.77
N GLU A 238 -20.38 4.80 22.56
CA GLU A 238 -21.36 4.52 21.49
C GLU A 238 -22.34 3.42 21.89
N ASN A 239 -21.84 2.35 22.53
CA ASN A 239 -22.65 1.26 23.04
C ASN A 239 -23.58 1.67 24.18
N GLN A 240 -23.17 2.62 25.03
CA GLN A 240 -24.04 3.17 26.08
C GLN A 240 -25.16 4.04 25.50
N THR A 241 -24.88 4.86 24.49
CA THR A 241 -25.90 5.67 23.80
C THR A 241 -26.90 4.84 22.99
N ARG A 242 -26.54 3.63 22.55
CA ARG A 242 -27.42 2.71 21.80
C ARG A 242 -28.32 1.84 22.68
N LYS A 243 -28.10 1.78 24.00
CA LYS A 243 -29.04 1.09 24.90
C LYS A 243 -30.34 1.92 25.00
N PRO A 244 -31.52 1.36 24.70
CA PRO A 244 -32.77 2.10 24.85
C PRO A 244 -32.99 2.48 26.32
N LEU A 245 -33.52 3.69 26.57
CA LEU A 245 -34.20 4.00 27.83
C LEU A 245 -35.38 3.03 27.99
N GLY A 246 -35.16 1.87 28.61
CA GLY A 246 -36.19 0.83 28.62
C GLY A 246 -35.91 -0.37 29.50
N GLN A 247 -35.20 -0.22 30.63
CA GLN A 247 -35.14 -1.26 31.69
C GLN A 247 -35.06 -0.66 33.11
N HIS A 248 -35.75 0.45 33.37
CA HIS A 248 -35.98 0.94 34.75
C HIS A 248 -37.45 1.28 34.97
N MET A 249 -38.37 0.35 34.70
CA MET A 249 -39.72 0.36 35.30
C MET A 249 -40.26 -1.08 35.37
N GLN A 250 -39.85 -1.83 36.39
CA GLN A 250 -40.52 -3.02 36.94
C GLN A 250 -39.70 -3.43 38.19
N GLY A 251 -40.19 -3.40 39.43
CA GLY A 251 -41.48 -2.99 39.94
C GLY A 251 -41.34 -2.44 41.35
N ALA A 252 -42.05 -1.34 41.61
CA ALA A 252 -42.57 -1.04 42.92
C ALA A 252 -43.97 -1.65 42.98
N ARG A 253 -44.09 -2.82 43.63
CA ARG A 253 -45.29 -3.29 44.33
C ARG A 253 -44.84 -4.24 45.42
#